data_AF-A0A1Q7MHJ7-F1
#
_entry.id   AF-A0A1Q7MHJ7-F1
#
_cell.length_a   1.000
_cell.length_b   1.000
_cell.length_c   1.000
_cell.angle_alpha   90.00
_cell.angle_beta   90.00
_cell.angle_gamma   90.00
#
_symmetry.space_group_name_H-M   'P 1'
#
loop_
_entity.id
_entity.type
_entity.pdbx_description
1 polymer ?
#
loop_
_entity_poly.entity_id
_entity_poly.type
_entity_poly.pdbx_seq_one_letter_code
_entity_poly.pdbx_strand_id
1 'polypeptide(L)' 'MPTNAWDTPGITSYITELLHRNDVNIIDAFFGHGDIIIVVGEPDGHVAYDALRQVAQTQ' A
#
# COMPACT_ATOMS: atom_id res chain seq x y z
N MET A 1 18.01 -9.73 3.32
CA MET A 1 16.55 -9.54 3.15
C MET A 1 16.30 -8.06 3.09
N PRO A 2 15.44 -7.54 2.19
CA PRO A 2 15.13 -6.11 2.16
C PRO A 2 14.26 -5.79 3.38
N THR A 3 14.71 -4.85 4.23
CA THR A 3 14.08 -4.54 5.52
C THR A 3 13.31 -3.22 5.50
N ASN A 4 13.24 -2.54 4.35
CA ASN A 4 12.59 -1.24 4.21
C ASN A 4 12.02 -1.04 2.78
N ALA A 5 11.12 -0.06 2.63
CA ALA A 5 10.47 0.27 1.37
C ALA A 5 11.42 0.81 0.27
N TRP A 6 12.66 1.16 0.61
CA TRP A 6 13.66 1.73 -0.31
C TRP A 6 14.48 0.67 -1.01
N ASP A 7 14.71 -0.45 -0.34
CA ASP A 7 15.40 -1.61 -0.88
C ASP A 7 14.54 -2.36 -1.93
N THR A 8 13.28 -1.94 -2.13
CA THR A 8 12.36 -2.53 -3.10
C THR A 8 11.85 -1.48 -4.11
N PRO A 9 12.63 -1.20 -5.18
CA PRO A 9 12.20 -0.31 -6.25
C PRO A 9 10.83 -0.70 -6.80
N GLY A 10 9.93 0.27 -6.96
CA GLY A 10 8.59 0.06 -7.50
C GLY A 10 7.53 -0.39 -6.48
N ILE A 11 7.87 -0.55 -5.19
CA ILE A 11 6.90 -0.91 -4.16
C ILE A 11 5.76 0.10 -4.04
N THR A 12 6.05 1.40 -4.18
CA THR A 12 5.04 2.45 -4.20
C THR A 12 4.04 2.26 -5.35
N SER A 13 4.54 2.07 -6.57
CA SER A 13 3.70 1.85 -7.74
C SER A 13 2.84 0.61 -7.58
N TYR A 14 3.44 -0.49 -7.09
CA TYR A 14 2.72 -1.73 -6.80
C TYR A 14 1.59 -1.53 -5.79
N ILE A 15 1.86 -0.86 -4.67
CA ILE A 15 0.83 -0.59 -3.65
C ILE A 15 -0.29 0.30 -4.22
N THR A 16 0.04 1.37 -4.92
CA THR A 16 -0.98 2.27 -5.49
C THR A 16 -1.84 1.56 -6.54
N GLU A 17 -1.24 0.69 -7.36
CA GLU A 17 -1.96 -0.09 -8.36
C GLU A 17 -2.84 -1.17 -7.71
N LEU A 18 -2.34 -1.85 -6.68
CA LEU A 18 -3.12 -2.83 -5.92
C LEU A 18 -4.38 -2.20 -5.35
N LEU A 19 -4.26 -1.06 -4.68
CA LEU A 19 -5.40 -0.36 -4.09
C LEU A 19 -6.38 0.11 -5.18
N HIS A 20 -5.88 0.66 -6.28
CA HIS A 20 -6.71 1.08 -7.40
C HIS A 20 -7.51 -0.08 -8.02
N ARG A 21 -6.89 -1.25 -8.20
CA ARG A 21 -7.55 -2.46 -8.73
C ARG A 21 -8.61 -3.06 -7.79
N ASN A 22 -8.60 -2.67 -6.52
CA ASN A 22 -9.60 -3.05 -5.52
C ASN A 22 -10.62 -1.94 -5.28
N ASP A 23 -10.74 -0.98 -6.21
CA ASP A 23 -11.68 0.15 -6.13
C ASP A 23 -11.51 1.02 -4.87
N VAL A 24 -10.31 1.04 -4.28
CA VAL A 24 -9.99 1.88 -3.12
C VAL A 24 -9.64 3.30 -3.58
N ASN A 25 -10.36 4.29 -3.05
CA ASN A 25 -10.06 5.69 -3.32
C ASN A 25 -8.91 6.19 -2.42
N ILE A 26 -7.77 6.47 -3.03
CA ILE A 26 -6.61 7.08 -2.36
C ILE A 26 -6.83 8.58 -2.28
N ILE A 27 -6.83 9.11 -1.05
CA ILE A 27 -6.96 10.54 -0.76
C ILE A 27 -5.58 11.20 -0.76
N ASP A 28 -4.59 10.54 -0.15
CA ASP A 28 -3.22 11.05 -0.04
C ASP A 28 -2.21 9.91 0.15
N ALA A 29 -0.94 10.16 -0.14
CA ALA A 29 0.13 9.20 0.06
C ALA A 29 1.45 9.88 0.45
N PHE A 30 2.02 9.42 1.55
CA PHE A 30 3.30 9.87 2.08
C PHE A 30 4.33 8.75 1.95
N PHE A 31 5.46 9.06 1.32
CA PHE A 31 6.56 8.13 1.10
C PHE A 31 7.74 8.57 1.95
N GLY A 32 7.91 7.93 3.09
CA GLY A 32 9.01 8.17 4.02
C GLY A 32 10.18 7.23 3.78
N HIS A 33 11.29 7.47 4.48
CA HIS A 33 12.55 6.74 4.29
C HIS A 33 12.52 5.26 4.73
N GLY A 34 11.47 4.84 5.44
CA GLY A 34 11.28 3.44 5.85
C GLY A 34 9.85 2.96 5.77
N ASP A 35 8.91 3.85 5.46
CA ASP A 35 7.49 3.67 5.61
C ASP A 35 6.71 4.29 4.46
N ILE A 36 5.56 3.70 4.18
CA ILE A 36 4.58 4.20 3.22
C ILE A 36 3.28 4.36 4.00
N ILE A 37 2.77 5.59 4.03
CA ILE A 37 1.49 5.91 4.65
C ILE A 37 0.53 6.29 3.53
N ILE A 38 -0.59 5.58 3.43
CA ILE A 38 -1.65 5.88 2.46
C ILE A 38 -2.90 6.26 3.22
N VAL A 39 -3.48 7.40 2.87
CA VAL A 39 -4.76 7.87 3.37
C VAL A 39 -5.81 7.46 2.36
N VAL A 40 -6.81 6.71 2.80
CA VAL A 40 -7.92 6.23 1.96
C VAL A 40 -9.25 6.75 2.49
N GLY A 41 -10.29 6.68 1.65
CA GLY A 41 -11.67 6.90 2.10
C GLY A 41 -12.02 5.98 3.27
N GLU A 42 -12.71 6.50 4.29
CA GLU A 42 -13.15 5.72 5.44
C GLU A 42 -13.99 4.48 5.04
N PRO A 43 -14.93 4.55 4.07
CA PRO A 43 -15.65 3.37 3.58
C PRO A 43 -14.72 2.28 3.02
N ASP A 44 -13.58 2.68 2.44
CA ASP A 44 -12.65 1.78 1.74
C ASP A 44 -11.60 1.18 2.69
N GLY A 45 -11.54 1.63 3.94
CA GLY A 45 -10.47 1.27 4.88
C GLY A 45 -10.33 -0.23 5.12
N HIS A 46 -11.45 -0.96 5.18
CA HIS A 46 -11.45 -2.41 5.35
C HIS A 46 -10.94 -3.14 4.09
N VAL A 47 -11.37 -2.72 2.90
CA VAL A 47 -10.90 -3.28 1.61
C VAL A 47 -9.40 -3.03 1.44
N ALA A 48 -8.94 -1.82 1.74
CA ALA A 48 -7.54 -1.45 1.69
C ALA A 48 -6.69 -2.33 2.63
N TYR A 49 -7.16 -2.54 3.86
CA TYR A 49 -6.48 -3.40 4.83
C TYR A 49 -6.37 -4.85 4.33
N ASP A 50 -7.47 -5.42 3.83
CA ASP A 50 -7.50 -6.81 3.37
C ASP A 50 -6.60 -7.03 2.15
N ALA A 51 -6.63 -6.10 1.17
CA ALA A 51 -5.78 -6.16 -0.01
C ALA A 51 -4.28 -6.12 0.36
N LEU A 52 -3.89 -5.21 1.27
CA LEU A 52 -2.49 -5.10 1.72
C LEU A 52 -2.06 -6.32 2.55
N ARG A 53 -2.95 -6.87 3.37
CA ARG A 53 -2.65 -8.03 4.22
C ARG A 53 -2.35 -9.29 3.41
N GLN A 54 -3.02 -9.50 2.28
CA GLN A 54 -2.75 -10.62 1.39
C GLN A 54 -1.31 -10.57 0.85
N VAL A 55 -0.80 -9.39 0.49
CA VAL A 55 0.58 -9.22 0.04
C VAL A 55 1.58 -9.61 1.12
N ALA A 56 1.34 -9.17 2.37
CA ALA A 56 2.22 -9.43 3.50
C ALA A 56 2.28 -10.92 3.92
N GLN A 57 1.27 -11.72 3.56
CA GLN A 57 1.21 -13.16 3.87
C GLN A 57 1.79 -14.04 2.77
N THR A 58 2.03 -13.48 1.58
CA THR A 58 2.49 -14.23 0.40
C THR A 58 4.00 -14.04 0.14
N GLN A 59 4.73 -13.41 1.06
CA GLN A 59 6.19 -13.25 1.03
C GLN A 59 6.88 -13.97 2.18
#